data_AF-A0A1V3A1L8-F1
#
_entry.id   AF-A0A1V3A1L8-F1
#
_cell.length_a   1.000
_cell.length_b   1.000
_cell.length_c   1.000
_cell.angle_alpha   90.00
_cell.angle_beta   90.00
_cell.angle_gamma   90.00
#
_symmetry.space_group_name_H-M   'P 1'
#
loop_
_entity.id
_entity.type
_entity.pdbx_description
1 polymer ?
#
loop_
_entity_poly.entity_id
_entity_poly.type
_entity_poly.pdbx_seq_one_letter_code
_entity_poly.pdbx_strand_id
1 'polypeptide(L)' 'MAEFDWSQYALGELKLVYTTLHAQLTLQPELMDSQLMEDLQAHLQQAAKADGVDASTHSQWAAWLNDR' A
#
# COMPACT_ATOMS: atom_id res chain seq x y z
N MET A 1 -3.49 -18.54 -7.53
CA MET A 1 -4.05 -17.18 -7.37
C MET A 1 -3.27 -16.29 -8.32
N ALA A 2 -3.92 -15.39 -9.04
CA ALA A 2 -3.21 -14.51 -9.97
C ALA A 2 -2.37 -13.53 -9.15
N GLU A 3 -1.04 -13.63 -9.26
CA GLU A 3 -0.13 -12.64 -8.70
C GLU A 3 -0.27 -11.36 -9.53
N PHE A 4 -0.72 -10.27 -8.90
CA PHE A 4 -0.72 -8.98 -9.57
C PHE A 4 0.73 -8.51 -9.75
N ASP A 5 1.16 -8.36 -11.01
CA ASP A 5 2.45 -7.71 -11.29
C ASP A 5 2.29 -6.20 -11.12
N TRP A 6 2.53 -5.72 -9.90
CA TRP A 6 2.47 -4.30 -9.56
C TRP A 6 3.63 -3.50 -10.16
N SER A 7 4.71 -4.17 -10.56
CA SER A 7 5.95 -3.60 -11.11
C SER A 7 5.75 -2.76 -12.37
N GLN A 8 4.64 -2.97 -13.08
CA GLN A 8 4.28 -2.22 -14.29
C GLN A 8 3.74 -0.81 -14.01
N TYR A 9 3.35 -0.50 -12.77
CA TYR A 9 2.79 0.80 -12.38
C TYR A 9 3.81 1.64 -11.63
N ALA A 10 3.70 2.97 -11.72
CA ALA A 10 4.58 3.85 -10.97
C ALA A 10 4.30 3.72 -9.47
N LEU A 11 5.37 3.61 -8.66
CA LEU A 11 5.25 3.46 -7.21
C LEU A 11 4.42 4.58 -6.56
N GLY A 12 4.57 5.83 -7.03
CA GLY A 12 3.78 6.97 -6.55
C GLY A 12 2.28 6.83 -6.81
N GLU A 13 1.88 6.22 -7.93
CA GLU A 13 0.47 5.92 -8.23
C GLU A 13 -0.06 4.83 -7.31
N LEU A 14 0.71 3.77 -7.09
CA LEU A 14 0.35 2.69 -6.17
C LEU A 14 0.16 3.20 -4.74
N LYS A 15 1.07 4.07 -4.26
CA LYS A 15 0.94 4.76 -2.96
C LYS A 15 -0.35 5.59 -2.88
N LEU A 16 -0.68 6.33 -3.95
CA LEU A 16 -1.91 7.13 -4.01
C LEU A 16 -3.17 6.27 -3.99
N VAL A 17 -3.22 5.20 -4.77
CA VAL A 17 -4.37 4.28 -4.81
C VAL A 17 -4.56 3.62 -3.45
N TYR A 18 -3.50 3.08 -2.86
CA TYR A 18 -3.54 2.47 -1.54
C TYR A 18 -4.04 3.45 -0.47
N THR A 19 -3.45 4.65 -0.38
CA THR A 19 -3.86 5.65 0.62
C THR A 19 -5.30 6.10 0.43
N THR A 20 -5.75 6.23 -0.82
CA THR A 20 -7.15 6.58 -1.14
C THR A 20 -8.11 5.49 -0.67
N LEU A 21 -7.83 4.22 -0.99
CA LEU A 21 -8.66 3.09 -0.57
C LEU A 21 -8.63 2.88 0.95
N HIS A 22 -7.45 2.98 1.55
CA HIS A 22 -7.27 2.85 2.99
C HIS A 22 -8.04 3.94 3.75
N ALA A 23 -8.12 5.16 3.24
CA ALA A 23 -8.94 6.23 3.83
C ALA A 23 -10.45 5.93 3.79
N GLN A 24 -10.91 5.05 2.89
CA GLN A 24 -12.31 4.65 2.79
C GLN A 24 -12.67 3.47 3.70
N LEU A 25 -11.71 2.83 4.39
CA LEU A 25 -11.97 1.65 5.24
C LEU A 25 -13.03 1.88 6.33
N THR A 26 -13.12 3.11 6.87
CA THR A 26 -14.14 3.46 7.86
C THR A 26 -15.56 3.42 7.28
N LEU A 27 -15.71 3.74 5.99
CA LEU A 27 -17.00 3.75 5.29
C LEU A 27 -17.30 2.42 4.60
N GLN A 28 -16.25 1.68 4.21
CA GLN A 28 -16.30 0.45 3.45
C GLN A 28 -15.40 -0.61 4.11
N PRO A 29 -15.83 -1.23 5.22
CA PRO A 29 -15.02 -2.22 5.94
C PRO A 29 -14.67 -3.44 5.09
N GLU A 30 -15.47 -3.75 4.06
CA GLU A 30 -15.24 -4.83 3.09
C GLU A 30 -13.92 -4.68 2.32
N LEU A 31 -13.37 -3.46 2.24
CA LEU A 31 -12.05 -3.23 1.65
C LEU A 31 -10.93 -3.88 2.48
N MET A 32 -11.12 -4.09 3.79
CA MET A 32 -10.11 -4.69 4.65
C MET A 32 -9.89 -6.17 4.32
N ASP A 33 -10.95 -6.87 3.94
CA ASP A 33 -10.93 -8.28 3.51
C ASP A 33 -10.70 -8.43 1.99
N SER A 34 -10.37 -7.34 1.30
CA SER A 34 -10.12 -7.37 -0.13
C SER A 34 -8.73 -7.91 -0.42
N GLN A 35 -8.66 -9.01 -1.17
CA GLN A 35 -7.41 -9.58 -1.68
C GLN A 35 -6.55 -8.53 -2.41
N LEU A 36 -7.18 -7.60 -3.14
CA LEU A 36 -6.49 -6.50 -3.83
C LEU A 36 -5.74 -5.59 -2.84
N MET A 37 -6.36 -5.26 -1.71
CA MET A 37 -5.75 -4.42 -0.67
C MET A 37 -4.60 -5.15 0.02
N GLU A 38 -4.75 -6.45 0.28
CA GLU A 38 -3.69 -7.28 0.86
C GLU A 38 -2.48 -7.36 -0.08
N ASP A 39 -2.69 -7.64 -1.36
CA ASP A 39 -1.63 -7.74 -2.37
C ASP A 39 -0.92 -6.38 -2.58
N LEU A 40 -1.68 -5.29 -2.65
CA LEU A 40 -1.13 -3.94 -2.81
C LEU A 40 -0.33 -3.52 -1.57
N GLN A 41 -0.84 -3.82 -0.37
CA GLN A 41 -0.13 -3.53 0.87
C GLN A 41 1.18 -4.32 0.95
N ALA A 42 1.17 -5.61 0.62
CA ALA A 42 2.37 -6.44 0.62
C ALA A 42 3.44 -5.90 -0.34
N HIS A 43 3.03 -5.51 -1.55
CA HIS A 43 3.94 -4.90 -2.52
C HIS A 43 4.55 -3.59 -2.01
N LEU A 44 3.74 -2.68 -1.47
CA LEU A 44 4.22 -1.41 -0.95
C LEU A 44 5.11 -1.58 0.30
N GLN A 45 4.83 -2.56 1.16
CA GLN A 45 5.69 -2.88 2.31
C GLN A 45 7.07 -3.40 1.87
N GLN A 46 7.12 -4.21 0.80
CA GLN A 46 8.38 -4.65 0.21
C GLN A 46 9.16 -3.47 -0.38
N ALA A 47 8.49 -2.55 -1.09
CA ALA A 47 9.10 -1.34 -1.62
C ALA A 47 9.64 -0.42 -0.50
N ALA A 48 8.85 -0.17 0.56
CA ALA A 48 9.30 0.62 1.70
C ALA A 48 10.53 0.01 2.38
N LYS A 49 10.56 -1.32 2.53
CA LYS A 49 11.73 -2.02 3.07
C LYS A 49 12.96 -1.87 2.18
N ALA A 50 12.80 -1.84 0.86
CA ALA A 50 13.90 -1.58 -0.07
C ALA A 50 14.46 -0.15 0.07
N ASP A 51 13.60 0.82 0.42
CA ASP A 51 13.98 2.19 0.80
C ASP A 51 14.55 2.30 2.25
N GLY A 52 14.64 1.20 2.99
CA GLY A 52 15.11 1.19 4.38
C GLY A 52 14.09 1.71 5.40
N VAL A 53 12.82 1.87 5.00
CA VAL A 53 11.71 2.27 5.86
C VAL A 53 11.10 1.04 6.52
N ASP A 54 11.00 1.04 7.84
CA ASP A 54 10.28 0.00 8.58
C ASP A 54 8.77 0.27 8.54
N ALA A 55 8.06 -0.45 7.67
CA ALA A 55 6.62 -0.33 7.49
C ALA A 55 5.78 -0.85 8.69
N SER A 56 6.41 -1.46 9.70
CA SER A 56 5.75 -1.83 10.96
C SER A 56 5.51 -0.60 11.84
N THR A 57 6.28 0.47 11.61
CA THR A 57 6.09 1.75 12.31
C THR A 57 5.08 2.61 11.56
N HIS A 58 3.89 2.78 12.13
CA HIS A 58 2.80 3.54 11.48
C HIS A 58 3.22 4.96 11.03
N SER A 59 4.04 5.65 11.84
CA SER A 59 4.54 6.99 11.49
C SER A 59 5.50 6.99 10.31
N GLN A 60 6.43 6.03 10.24
CA GLN A 60 7.38 5.91 9.14
C GLN A 60 6.69 5.47 7.85
N TRP A 61 5.75 4.54 7.99
CA TRP A 61 4.88 4.08 6.90
C TRP A 61 4.06 5.23 6.30
N ALA A 62 3.36 5.99 7.14
CA ALA A 62 2.56 7.12 6.70
C ALA A 62 3.43 8.21 6.06
N ALA A 63 4.63 8.48 6.58
CA ALA A 63 5.56 9.43 5.98
C ALA A 63 6.01 8.96 4.60
N TRP A 64 6.43 7.71 4.45
CA TRP A 64 6.88 7.13 3.18
C TRP A 64 5.76 7.04 2.13
N LEU A 65 4.51 6.79 2.53
CA LEU A 65 3.37 6.82 1.62
C LEU A 65 3.05 8.22 1.08
N ASN A 66 3.34 9.26 1.88
CA ASN A 66 3.16 10.66 1.49
C ASN A 66 4.34 11.22 0.69
N ASP A 67 5.51 10.59 0.79
CA ASP A 67 6.68 10.89 -0.03
C ASP A 67 6.49 10.32 -1.45
N ARG A 68 6.35 11.20 -2.44
CA ARG A 68 5.98 10.87 -3.82
C ARG A 68 6.98 11.43 -4.81
#